data_AF-A0A529NKB1-F1
#
_entry.id   AF-A0A529NKB1-F1
#
_cell.length_a   1.000
_cell.length_b   1.000
_cell.length_c   1.000
_cell.angle_alpha   90.00
_cell.angle_beta   90.00
_cell.angle_gamma   90.00
#
_symmetry.space_group_name_H-M   'P 1'
#
loop_
_entity.id
_entity.type
_entity.pdbx_description
1 polymer ?
#
loop_
_entity_poly.entity_id
_entity_poly.type
_entity_poly.pdbx_seq_one_letter_code
_entity_poly.pdbx_strand_id
1 'polypeptide(L)'
;DKTEVGRLMSRLQGDVNSIHEFLESSIYSVGDIALLFGIVFVMLYVNFSLGFLTLSILPALLMIRIVWLPRAREAFMAAHETNSVVNGALAEAIHGVRTVQSMDRQQVNFLLYDDKAHADLRTHLVAARYAQVMVPIVDGLTG
;
A
#
# COMPACT_ATOMS: atom_id res chain seq x y z
N ASP A 1 30.00 -1.36 24.99
CA ASP A 1 28.74 -0.70 25.41
C ASP A 1 28.61 0.76 24.98
N LYS A 2 28.56 1.06 23.68
CA LYS A 2 28.16 2.40 23.17
C LYS A 2 27.07 2.34 22.09
N THR A 3 26.76 1.15 21.60
CA THR A 3 25.72 0.88 20.59
C THR A 3 24.32 0.84 21.19
N GLU A 4 24.16 0.53 22.49
CA GLU A 4 22.84 0.49 23.14
C GLU A 4 22.21 1.87 23.33
N VAL A 5 23.00 2.88 23.71
CA VAL A 5 22.48 4.24 23.98
C VAL A 5 22.02 4.92 22.67
N GLY A 6 22.79 4.78 21.58
CA GLY A 6 22.39 5.29 20.27
C GLY A 6 21.16 4.60 19.69
N ARG A 7 21.01 3.28 19.90
CA ARG A 7 19.83 2.51 19.51
C ARG A 7 18.58 2.89 20.33
N LEU A 8 18.75 3.11 21.63
CA LEU A 8 17.68 3.63 22.50
C LEU A 8 17.24 5.03 22.05
N MET A 9 18.19 5.91 21.75
CA MET A 9 17.88 7.27 21.31
C MET A 9 17.22 7.31 19.93
N SER A 10 17.64 6.46 19.00
CA SER A 10 17.02 6.32 17.67
C SER A 10 15.61 5.73 17.75
N ARG A 11 15.36 4.76 18.63
CA ARG A 11 14.02 4.23 18.89
C ARG A 11 13.13 5.27 19.54
N LEU A 12 13.61 5.97 20.57
CA LEU A 12 12.84 7.03 21.22
C LEU A 12 12.51 8.19 20.27
N GLN A 13 13.44 8.64 19.43
CA GLN A 13 13.16 9.65 18.40
C GLN A 13 12.20 9.14 17.34
N GLY A 14 12.38 7.90 16.85
CA GLY A 14 11.48 7.29 15.87
C GLY A 14 10.06 7.11 16.42
N ASP A 15 9.93 6.66 17.66
CA ASP A 15 8.65 6.43 18.33
C ASP A 15 7.95 7.76 18.61
N VAL A 16 8.67 8.79 19.07
CA VAL A 16 8.10 10.14 19.29
C VAL A 16 7.66 10.76 17.97
N ASN A 17 8.45 10.64 16.91
CA ASN A 17 8.07 11.13 15.58
C ASN A 17 6.82 10.40 15.05
N SER A 18 6.77 9.08 15.22
CA SER A 18 5.60 8.27 14.81
C SER A 18 4.34 8.63 15.61
N ILE A 19 4.47 8.90 16.92
CA ILE A 19 3.36 9.38 17.76
C ILE A 19 2.91 10.77 17.33
N HIS A 20 3.85 11.66 17.01
CA HIS A 20 3.54 13.00 16.53
C HIS A 20 2.76 12.95 15.22
N GLU A 21 3.25 12.21 14.22
CA GLU A 21 2.56 12.00 12.94
C GLU A 21 1.17 11.36 13.12
N PHE A 22 1.05 10.38 14.02
CA PHE A 22 -0.24 9.75 14.33
C PHE A 22 -1.24 10.73 14.95
N LEU A 23 -0.79 11.56 15.89
CA LEU A 23 -1.64 12.55 16.55
C LEU A 23 -2.07 13.64 15.57
N GLU A 24 -1.15 14.14 14.74
CA GLU A 24 -1.48 15.09 13.68
C GLU A 24 -2.52 14.49 12.73
N SER A 25 -2.26 13.30 12.18
CA SER A 25 -3.17 12.59 11.28
C SER A 25 -4.55 12.36 11.90
N SER A 26 -4.60 11.96 13.18
CA SER A 26 -5.85 11.72 13.90
C SER A 26 -6.66 13.01 14.07
N ILE A 27 -6.00 14.12 14.41
CA ILE A 27 -6.65 15.43 14.55
C ILE A 27 -7.20 15.92 13.22
N TYR A 28 -6.42 15.81 12.13
CA TYR A 28 -6.90 16.18 10.80
C TYR A 28 -8.09 15.31 10.39
N SER A 29 -8.02 13.99 10.62
CA SER A 29 -9.11 13.08 10.29
C SER A 29 -10.42 13.40 11.02
N VAL A 30 -10.35 13.76 12.30
CA VAL A 30 -11.54 14.20 13.06
C VAL A 30 -12.10 15.51 12.50
N GLY A 31 -11.21 16.46 12.15
CA GLY A 31 -11.59 17.72 11.51
C GLY A 31 -12.30 17.51 10.17
N ASP A 32 -11.75 16.64 9.32
CA ASP A 32 -12.33 16.29 8.02
C ASP A 32 -13.71 15.66 8.16
N ILE A 33 -13.90 14.75 9.12
CA ILE A 33 -15.20 14.14 9.41
C ILE A 33 -16.20 15.20 9.85
N ALA A 34 -15.83 16.08 10.79
CA ALA A 34 -16.70 17.14 11.27
C ALA A 34 -17.10 18.12 10.16
N LEU A 35 -16.14 18.50 9.31
CA LEU A 35 -16.35 19.37 8.15
C LEU A 35 -17.27 18.69 7.12
N LEU A 36 -17.05 17.42 6.80
CA LEU A 36 -17.89 16.64 5.89
C LEU A 36 -19.34 16.59 6.38
N PHE A 37 -19.56 16.29 7.67
CA PHE A 37 -20.89 16.32 8.26
C PHE A 37 -21.53 17.71 8.16
N GLY A 38 -20.77 18.77 8.39
CA GLY A 38 -21.23 20.15 8.22
C GLY A 38 -21.67 20.45 6.79
N ILE A 39 -20.88 20.07 5.79
CA ILE A 39 -21.22 20.26 4.36
C ILE A 39 -22.51 19.51 4.02
N VAL A 40 -22.61 18.23 4.38
CA VAL A 40 -23.80 17.41 4.10
C VAL A 40 -25.05 18.01 4.74
N PHE A 41 -24.95 18.45 6.00
CA PHE A 41 -26.07 19.05 6.71
C PHE A 41 -26.54 20.35 6.05
N VAL A 42 -25.62 21.27 5.75
CA VAL A 42 -25.94 22.54 5.09
C VAL A 42 -26.53 22.30 3.70
N MET A 43 -25.98 21.35 2.93
CA MET A 43 -26.46 21.01 1.59
C MET A 43 -27.90 20.50 1.61
N LEU A 44 -28.22 19.58 2.54
CA LEU A 44 -29.58 19.04 2.69
C LEU A 44 -30.57 20.08 3.23
N TYR A 45 -30.11 20.99 4.10
CA TYR A 45 -30.94 22.08 4.62
C TYR A 45 -31.32 23.09 3.54
N VAL A 46 -30.39 23.44 2.64
CA VAL A 46 -30.66 24.41 1.56
C VAL A 46 -31.56 23.80 0.48
N ASN A 47 -31.23 22.60 -0.02
CA ASN A 47 -32.06 21.95 -1.04
C ASN A 47 -31.96 20.43 -0.94
N PHE A 48 -33.01 19.82 -0.40
CA PHE A 48 -33.08 18.38 -0.18
C PHE A 48 -32.98 17.57 -1.49
N SER A 49 -33.58 18.04 -2.58
CA SER A 49 -33.58 17.32 -3.86
C SER A 49 -32.20 17.29 -4.51
N LEU A 50 -31.50 18.44 -4.52
CA LEU A 50 -30.14 18.52 -5.05
C LEU A 50 -29.15 17.79 -4.15
N GLY A 51 -29.32 17.90 -2.83
CA GLY A 51 -28.45 17.22 -1.88
C GLY A 51 -28.53 15.69 -1.96
N PHE A 52 -29.73 15.12 -2.18
CA PHE A 52 -29.87 13.68 -2.41
C PHE A 52 -29.22 13.22 -3.73
N LEU A 53 -29.32 14.04 -4.78
CA LEU A 53 -28.72 13.73 -6.07
C LEU A 53 -27.20 13.67 -5.98
N THR A 54 -26.56 14.60 -5.27
CA THR A 54 -25.10 14.56 -5.04
C THR A 54 -24.69 13.45 -4.07
N LEU A 55 -25.46 13.22 -3.00
CA LEU A 55 -25.25 12.10 -2.07
C LEU A 55 -25.34 10.72 -2.77
N SER A 56 -26.07 10.60 -3.87
CA SER A 56 -26.17 9.35 -4.65
C SER A 56 -24.87 8.90 -5.31
N ILE A 57 -23.88 9.80 -5.46
CA ILE A 57 -22.55 9.48 -5.98
C ILE A 57 -21.77 8.61 -4.97
N LEU A 58 -21.97 8.83 -3.66
CA LEU A 58 -21.30 8.06 -2.61
C LEU A 58 -21.62 6.55 -2.65
N PRO A 59 -22.90 6.10 -2.65
CA PRO A 59 -23.22 4.68 -2.75
C PRO A 59 -22.76 4.07 -4.09
N ALA A 60 -22.77 4.85 -5.19
CA ALA A 60 -22.23 4.39 -6.47
C ALA A 60 -20.72 4.09 -6.38
N LEU A 61 -19.93 5.00 -5.81
CA LEU A 61 -18.50 4.78 -5.54
C LEU A 61 -18.26 3.62 -4.58
N LEU A 62 -19.06 3.48 -3.53
CA LEU A 62 -18.95 2.36 -2.59
C LEU A 62 -19.20 1.01 -3.27
N MET A 63 -20.19 0.91 -4.16
CA MET A 63 -20.43 -0.32 -4.93
C MET A 63 -19.23 -0.71 -5.78
N ILE A 64 -18.66 0.25 -6.51
CA ILE A 64 -17.46 0.00 -7.33
C ILE A 64 -16.29 -0.44 -6.45
N ARG A 65 -16.08 0.26 -5.33
CA ARG A 65 -15.03 -0.08 -4.36
C ARG A 65 -15.20 -1.49 -3.81
N ILE A 66 -16.40 -1.90 -3.41
CA ILE A 66 -16.64 -3.24 -2.83
C ILE A 66 -16.31 -4.35 -3.84
N VAL A 67 -16.63 -4.14 -5.13
CA VAL A 67 -16.31 -5.11 -6.19
C VAL A 67 -14.82 -5.13 -6.53
N TRP A 68 -14.14 -3.98 -6.47
CA TRP A 68 -12.74 -3.83 -6.87
C TRP A 68 -11.75 -4.21 -5.77
N LEU A 69 -12.07 -3.91 -4.51
CA LEU A 69 -11.20 -4.11 -3.35
C LEU A 69 -10.67 -5.55 -3.18
N PRO A 70 -11.46 -6.64 -3.33
CA PRO A 70 -10.94 -7.99 -3.18
C PRO A 70 -9.88 -8.31 -4.24
N ARG A 71 -10.11 -7.91 -5.50
CA ARG A 71 -9.17 -8.12 -6.60
C ARG A 71 -7.86 -7.36 -6.41
N ALA A 72 -7.96 -6.11 -5.99
CA ALA A 72 -6.77 -5.31 -5.67
C ALA A 72 -5.99 -5.94 -4.51
N ARG A 73 -6.69 -6.36 -3.44
CA ARG A 73 -6.07 -7.00 -2.28
C ARG A 73 -5.33 -8.29 -2.66
N GLU A 74 -5.92 -9.15 -3.48
CA GLU A 74 -5.27 -10.37 -3.97
C GLU A 74 -3.99 -10.05 -4.73
N ALA A 75 -4.00 -9.06 -5.63
CA ALA A 75 -2.81 -8.66 -6.38
C ALA A 75 -1.70 -8.10 -5.47
N PHE A 76 -2.05 -7.29 -4.47
CA PHE A 76 -1.09 -6.78 -3.48
C PHE A 76 -0.51 -7.90 -2.61
N MET A 77 -1.31 -8.90 -2.23
CA MET A 77 -0.82 -10.06 -1.48
C MET A 77 0.12 -10.92 -2.33
N ALA A 78 -0.21 -11.14 -3.60
CA ALA A 78 0.67 -11.86 -4.52
C ALA A 78 2.03 -11.14 -4.71
N ALA A 79 2.03 -9.80 -4.83
CA ALA A 79 3.26 -9.03 -4.90
C ALA A 79 4.10 -9.13 -3.62
N HIS A 80 3.46 -9.10 -2.44
CA HIS A 80 4.17 -9.31 -1.18
C HIS A 80 4.77 -10.72 -1.05
N GLU A 81 4.05 -11.75 -1.52
CA GLU A 81 4.53 -13.13 -1.51
C GLU A 81 5.74 -13.32 -2.44
N THR A 82 5.68 -12.83 -3.67
CA THR A 82 6.81 -12.92 -4.61
C THR A 82 8.04 -12.17 -4.11
N ASN A 83 7.85 -11.01 -3.48
CA ASN A 83 8.95 -10.25 -2.91
C ASN A 83 9.60 -11.01 -1.74
N SER A 84 8.81 -11.70 -0.92
CA SER A 84 9.33 -12.58 0.12
C SER A 84 10.15 -13.74 -0.47
N VAL A 85 9.67 -14.36 -1.55
CA VAL A 85 10.38 -15.44 -2.26
C VAL A 85 11.71 -14.97 -2.86
N VAL A 86 11.73 -13.80 -3.51
CA VAL A 86 12.96 -13.22 -4.08
C VAL A 86 13.96 -12.90 -2.98
N ASN A 87 13.53 -12.26 -1.89
CA ASN A 87 14.40 -11.97 -0.74
C ASN A 87 14.92 -13.23 -0.06
N GLY A 88 14.09 -14.27 0.06
CA GLY A 88 14.50 -15.58 0.57
C GLY A 88 15.57 -16.23 -0.30
N ALA A 89 15.38 -16.23 -1.62
CA ALA A 89 16.36 -16.74 -2.58
C ALA A 89 17.68 -15.97 -2.53
N LEU A 90 17.62 -14.64 -2.37
CA LEU A 90 18.80 -13.80 -2.21
C LEU A 90 19.55 -14.12 -0.92
N ALA A 91 18.84 -14.26 0.20
CA ALA A 91 19.44 -14.62 1.49
C ALA A 91 20.13 -15.99 1.41
N GLU A 92 19.48 -16.99 0.83
CA GLU A 92 20.06 -18.32 0.61
C GLU A 92 21.33 -18.25 -0.25
N ALA A 93 21.32 -17.48 -1.34
CA ALA A 93 22.48 -17.31 -2.20
C ALA A 93 23.66 -16.64 -1.48
N ILE A 94 23.39 -15.66 -0.60
CA ILE A 94 24.42 -14.98 0.22
C ILE A 94 25.01 -15.95 1.24
N HIS A 95 24.16 -16.69 1.95
CA HIS A 95 24.62 -17.68 2.95
C HIS A 95 25.38 -18.85 2.32
N GLY A 96 24.97 -19.29 1.13
CA GLY A 96 25.56 -20.41 0.38
C GLY A 96 26.65 -20.02 -0.61
N VAL A 97 27.09 -18.76 -0.66
CA VAL A 97 27.94 -18.23 -1.73
C VAL A 97 29.23 -19.04 -1.97
N ARG A 98 29.88 -19.49 -0.89
CA ARG A 98 31.11 -20.29 -0.97
C ARG A 98 30.85 -21.66 -1.59
N THR A 99 29.72 -22.28 -1.26
CA THR A 99 29.30 -23.56 -1.83
C THR A 99 28.99 -23.42 -3.31
N VAL A 100 28.24 -22.38 -3.70
CA VAL A 100 27.92 -22.12 -5.11
C VAL A 100 29.17 -21.89 -5.96
N GLN A 101 30.14 -21.12 -5.43
CA GLN A 101 31.43 -20.89 -6.08
C GLN A 101 32.28 -22.16 -6.18
N SER A 102 32.33 -22.98 -5.13
CA SER A 102 33.10 -24.24 -5.16
C SER A 102 32.56 -25.27 -6.17
N MET A 103 31.29 -25.17 -6.55
CA MET A 103 30.66 -26.03 -7.54
C MET A 103 30.59 -25.39 -8.94
N ASP A 104 31.10 -24.15 -9.11
CA ASP A 104 31.03 -23.36 -10.35
C ASP A 104 29.58 -23.22 -10.90
N ARG A 105 28.59 -23.10 -9.99
CA ARG A 105 27.15 -23.04 -10.33
C ARG A 105 26.57 -21.63 -10.23
N GLN A 106 27.38 -20.58 -10.29
CA GLN A 106 26.88 -19.20 -10.21
C GLN A 106 25.84 -18.89 -11.28
N GLN A 107 26.12 -19.27 -12.54
CA GLN A 107 25.27 -18.92 -13.66
C GLN A 107 23.91 -19.62 -13.62
N VAL A 108 23.87 -20.88 -13.15
CA VAL A 108 22.61 -21.62 -12.95
C VAL A 108 21.75 -20.99 -11.86
N ASN A 109 22.35 -20.62 -10.73
CA ASN A 109 21.63 -19.94 -9.64
C ASN A 109 21.14 -18.55 -10.05
N PHE A 110 21.94 -17.83 -10.85
CA PHE A 110 21.54 -16.54 -11.40
C PHE A 110 20.31 -16.66 -12.28
N LEU A 111 20.27 -17.64 -13.20
CA LEU A 111 19.09 -17.87 -14.05
C LEU A 111 17.84 -18.23 -13.23
N LEU A 112 17.99 -19.03 -12.16
CA LEU A 112 16.88 -19.37 -11.27
C LEU A 112 16.39 -18.16 -10.47
N TYR A 113 17.30 -17.28 -10.04
CA TYR A 113 16.95 -16.02 -9.37
C TYR A 113 16.27 -15.04 -10.34
N ASP A 114 16.76 -14.94 -11.58
CA ASP A 114 16.21 -14.07 -12.61
C ASP A 114 14.75 -14.43 -12.93
N ASP A 115 14.40 -15.71 -12.98
CA ASP A 115 13.01 -16.16 -13.16
C ASP A 115 12.11 -15.69 -11.99
N LYS A 116 12.58 -15.82 -10.74
CA LYS A 116 11.87 -15.33 -9.55
C LYS A 116 11.71 -13.80 -9.57
N ALA A 117 12.75 -13.07 -9.97
CA ALA A 117 12.73 -11.62 -10.06
C ALA A 117 11.74 -11.13 -11.15
N HIS A 118 11.67 -11.82 -12.29
CA HIS A 118 10.68 -11.52 -13.32
C HIS A 118 9.24 -11.82 -12.85
N ALA A 119 9.03 -12.90 -12.10
CA ALA A 119 7.73 -13.20 -11.50
C ALA A 119 7.31 -12.09 -10.53
N ASP A 120 8.23 -11.62 -9.69
CA ASP A 120 8.01 -10.51 -8.75
C ASP A 120 7.70 -9.19 -9.47
N LEU A 121 8.45 -8.86 -10.51
CA LEU A 121 8.17 -7.69 -11.33
C LEU A 121 6.74 -7.74 -11.91
N ARG A 122 6.31 -8.89 -12.42
CA ARG A 122 4.98 -9.05 -13.01
C ARG A 122 3.87 -8.87 -11.98
N THR A 123 3.98 -9.47 -10.80
CA THR A 123 2.98 -9.32 -9.74
C THR A 123 2.91 -7.88 -9.24
N HIS A 124 4.05 -7.20 -9.08
CA HIS A 124 4.10 -5.78 -8.73
C HIS A 124 3.47 -4.88 -9.80
N LEU A 125 3.71 -5.13 -11.08
CA LEU A 125 3.07 -4.38 -12.17
C LEU A 125 1.54 -4.59 -12.19
N VAL A 126 1.08 -5.82 -11.91
CA VAL A 126 -0.36 -6.11 -11.80
C VAL A 126 -0.97 -5.37 -10.61
N ALA A 127 -0.34 -5.39 -9.44
CA ALA A 127 -0.80 -4.64 -8.26
C ALA A 127 -0.84 -3.13 -8.53
N ALA A 128 0.20 -2.58 -9.17
CA ALA A 128 0.25 -1.17 -9.57
C ALA A 128 -0.88 -0.81 -10.55
N ARG A 129 -1.17 -1.68 -11.51
CA ARG A 129 -2.29 -1.50 -12.44
C ARG A 129 -3.63 -1.45 -11.71
N TYR A 130 -3.86 -2.32 -10.71
CA TYR A 130 -5.07 -2.29 -9.90
C TYR A 130 -5.23 -0.98 -9.11
N ALA A 131 -4.13 -0.40 -8.64
CA ALA A 131 -4.13 0.90 -7.97
C ALA A 131 -4.43 2.05 -8.95
N GLN A 132 -3.82 2.04 -10.13
CA GLN A 132 -3.96 3.11 -11.13
C GLN A 132 -5.36 3.16 -11.78
N VAL A 133 -6.04 2.03 -11.93
CA VAL A 133 -7.40 1.98 -12.51
C VAL A 133 -8.43 2.73 -11.66
N MET A 134 -8.21 2.89 -10.36
CA MET A 134 -9.18 3.54 -9.48
C MET A 134 -9.26 5.06 -9.70
N VAL A 135 -8.14 5.72 -10.03
CA VAL A 135 -8.07 7.18 -10.22
C VAL A 135 -9.04 7.69 -11.29
N PRO A 136 -9.01 7.20 -12.55
CA PRO A 136 -9.92 7.69 -13.59
C PRO A 136 -11.39 7.36 -13.31
N ILE A 137 -11.67 6.31 -12.53
CA ILE A 137 -13.05 5.97 -12.11
C ILE A 137 -13.57 7.04 -11.14
N VAL A 138 -12.74 7.44 -10.18
CA VAL A 138 -13.09 8.51 -9.23
C VAL A 138 -13.26 9.82 -9.98
N ASP A 139 -12.27 10.22 -10.77
CA ASP A 139 -12.32 11.48 -11.53
C ASP A 139 -13.54 11.53 -12.46
N GLY A 140 -13.87 10.43 -13.14
CA GLY A 140 -15.05 10.37 -14.00
C GLY A 140 -16.39 10.48 -13.26
N LEU A 141 -16.44 10.11 -11.97
CA LEU A 141 -17.63 10.24 -11.13
C LEU A 141 -17.72 11.59 -10.42
N THR A 142 -16.60 12.26 -10.18
CA THR A 142 -16.55 13.54 -9.48
C THR A 142 -16.47 14.76 -10.42
N GLY A 143 -16.07 14.56 -11.67
CA GLY A 143 -15.90 15.62 -12.68
C GLY A 143 -14.48 16.15 -12.75
#